data_AF-A0A315QN35-F1
#
_entry.id   AF-A0A315QN35-F1
#
_cell.length_a   1.000
_cell.length_b   1.000
_cell.length_c   1.000
_cell.angle_alpha   90.00
_cell.angle_beta   90.00
_cell.angle_gamma   90.00
#
_symmetry.space_group_name_H-M   'P 1'
#
loop_
_entity.id
_entity.type
_entity.pdbx_description
1 polymer ?
#
loop_
_entity_poly.entity_id
_entity_poly.type
_entity_poly.pdbx_seq_one_letter_code
_entity_poly.pdbx_strand_id
1 'polypeptide(L)'
;MEKNSTKAMIITLATIGIISAILLTFVYQWTIPYIEENQEETRRAAIKEVLPLAEEINQVERESQIFYEGYDNSGNRVGVAYQHSGGGYNGPIELMIGVDLEAEE
;
A
#
# COMPACT_ATOMS: atom_id res chain seq x y z
N MET A 1 -42.70 -8.12 -33.89
CA MET A 1 -42.12 -6.75 -33.88
C MET A 1 -41.37 -6.56 -32.56
N GLU A 2 -40.10 -6.99 -32.45
CA GLU A 2 -39.32 -6.83 -31.19
C GLU A 2 -37.85 -6.48 -31.39
N LYS A 3 -37.33 -6.53 -32.62
CA LYS A 3 -35.88 -6.40 -32.91
C LYS A 3 -35.27 -5.03 -32.60
N ASN A 4 -36.06 -3.94 -32.57
CA ASN A 4 -35.55 -2.59 -32.27
C ASN A 4 -35.38 -2.34 -30.76
N SER A 5 -36.20 -2.97 -29.91
CA SER A 5 -36.17 -2.73 -28.46
C SER A 5 -34.93 -3.36 -27.80
N THR A 6 -34.64 -4.63 -28.13
CA THR A 6 -33.44 -5.31 -27.63
C THR A 6 -32.16 -4.62 -28.08
N LYS A 7 -32.10 -4.15 -29.34
CA LYS A 7 -30.95 -3.39 -29.86
C LYS A 7 -30.78 -2.05 -29.14
N ALA A 8 -31.88 -1.32 -28.91
CA ALA A 8 -31.84 -0.07 -28.17
C ALA A 8 -31.38 -0.28 -26.72
N MET A 9 -31.84 -1.34 -26.05
CA MET A 9 -31.36 -1.68 -24.70
C MET A 9 -29.86 -1.98 -24.66
N ILE A 10 -29.36 -2.77 -25.61
CA ILE A 10 -27.92 -3.10 -25.69
C ILE A 10 -27.08 -1.83 -25.90
N ILE A 11 -27.52 -0.94 -26.80
CA ILE A 11 -26.81 0.31 -27.09
C ILE A 11 -26.80 1.23 -25.86
N THR A 12 -27.93 1.37 -25.16
CA THR A 12 -28.02 2.20 -23.95
C THR A 12 -27.08 1.69 -22.85
N LEU A 13 -27.08 0.37 -22.59
CA LEU A 13 -26.21 -0.21 -21.56
C LEU A 13 -24.73 -0.09 -21.92
N ALA A 14 -24.38 -0.33 -23.18
CA ALA A 14 -23.01 -0.14 -23.66
C ALA A 14 -22.55 1.31 -23.53
N THR A 15 -23.42 2.27 -23.88
CA THR A 15 -23.09 3.70 -23.81
C THR A 15 -22.87 4.14 -22.36
N ILE A 16 -23.78 3.78 -21.45
CA ILE A 16 -23.64 4.10 -20.04
C ILE A 16 -22.39 3.43 -19.46
N GLY A 17 -22.14 2.16 -19.79
CA GLY A 17 -20.95 1.44 -19.36
C GLY A 17 -19.65 2.11 -19.81
N ILE A 18 -19.57 2.54 -21.07
CA ILE A 18 -18.42 3.28 -21.60
C ILE A 18 -18.22 4.60 -20.85
N ILE A 19 -19.30 5.37 -20.65
CA ILE A 19 -19.24 6.66 -19.93
C ILE A 19 -18.77 6.43 -18.49
N SER A 20 -19.33 5.43 -17.80
CA SER A 20 -18.94 5.08 -16.42
C SER A 20 -17.48 4.64 -16.32
N ALA A 21 -17.00 3.84 -17.26
CA ALA A 21 -15.59 3.41 -17.28
C ALA A 21 -14.65 4.61 -17.46
N ILE A 22 -14.95 5.51 -18.41
CA ILE A 22 -14.13 6.71 -18.66
C ILE A 22 -14.07 7.59 -17.40
N LEU A 23 -15.22 7.85 -16.77
CA LEU A 23 -15.28 8.66 -15.55
C LEU A 23 -14.50 8.03 -14.40
N LEU A 24 -14.68 6.73 -14.17
CA LEU A 24 -13.98 6.02 -13.09
C LEU A 24 -12.46 6.05 -13.28
N THR A 25 -11.98 5.77 -14.49
CA THR A 25 -10.54 5.80 -14.79
C THR A 25 -9.96 7.19 -14.61
N PHE A 26 -10.66 8.24 -15.03
CA PHE A 26 -10.20 9.62 -14.85
C PHE A 26 -10.07 10.00 -13.37
N VAL A 27 -11.09 9.72 -12.57
CA VAL A 27 -11.06 9.98 -11.13
C VAL A 27 -9.95 9.17 -10.46
N TYR A 28 -9.79 7.91 -10.84
CA TYR A 28 -8.75 7.03 -10.30
C TYR A 28 -7.35 7.57 -10.58
N GLN A 29 -7.05 7.94 -11.82
CA GLN A 29 -5.74 8.50 -12.19
C GLN A 29 -5.42 9.80 -11.45
N TRP A 30 -6.42 10.65 -11.20
CA TRP A 30 -6.22 11.87 -10.44
C TRP A 30 -6.04 11.60 -8.93
N THR A 31 -6.64 10.54 -8.39
CA THR A 31 -6.59 10.25 -6.96
C THR A 31 -5.34 9.47 -6.55
N ILE A 32 -4.78 8.62 -7.42
CA ILE A 32 -3.54 7.87 -7.17
C ILE A 32 -2.39 8.71 -6.60
N PRO A 33 -2.00 9.88 -7.20
CA PRO A 33 -0.83 10.60 -6.71
C PRO A 33 -0.98 11.07 -5.26
N TYR A 34 -2.20 11.40 -4.84
CA TYR A 34 -2.48 11.79 -3.46
C TYR A 34 -2.43 10.61 -2.48
N ILE A 35 -2.82 9.43 -2.94
CA ILE A 35 -2.76 8.20 -2.15
C ILE A 35 -1.30 7.81 -1.90
N GLU A 36 -0.44 7.93 -2.91
CA GLU A 36 0.95 7.51 -2.84
C GLU A 36 1.74 8.34 -1.81
N GLU A 37 1.60 9.67 -1.84
CA GLU A 37 2.24 10.58 -0.89
C GLU A 37 1.84 10.27 0.56
N ASN A 38 0.54 10.09 0.81
CA ASN A 38 0.03 9.80 2.15
C ASN A 38 0.45 8.39 2.64
N GLN A 39 0.55 7.42 1.72
CA GLN A 39 1.06 6.08 2.04
C GLN A 39 2.55 6.11 2.40
N GLU A 40 3.36 6.92 1.71
CA GLU A 40 4.77 7.08 2.04
C GLU A 40 4.98 7.72 3.41
N GLU A 41 4.21 8.76 3.74
CA GLU A 41 4.27 9.38 5.08
C GLU A 41 3.87 8.41 6.17
N THR A 42 2.74 7.71 5.99
CA THR A 42 2.25 6.72 6.95
C THR A 42 3.26 5.58 7.13
N ARG A 43 3.87 5.10 6.04
CA ARG A 43 4.89 4.05 6.09
C ARG A 43 6.15 4.54 6.80
N ARG A 44 6.65 5.74 6.50
CA ARG A 44 7.81 6.33 7.18
C ARG A 44 7.55 6.54 8.67
N ALA A 45 6.36 7.02 9.02
CA ALA A 45 5.95 7.17 10.41
C ALA A 45 5.91 5.82 11.14
N ALA A 46 5.30 4.81 10.54
CA ALA A 46 5.24 3.46 11.10
C ALA A 46 6.62 2.84 11.30
N ILE A 47 7.55 2.98 10.33
CA ILE A 47 8.92 2.48 10.48
C ILE A 47 9.64 3.21 11.61
N LYS A 48 9.51 4.53 11.71
CA LYS A 48 10.13 5.32 12.77
C LYS A 48 9.57 4.98 14.16
N GLU A 49 8.28 4.64 14.25
CA GLU A 49 7.65 4.22 15.50
C GLU A 49 8.22 2.88 15.99
N VAL A 50 8.49 1.93 15.09
CA VAL A 50 9.04 0.62 15.44
C VAL A 50 10.57 0.55 15.49
N LEU A 51 11.27 1.53 14.90
CA LEU A 51 12.74 1.66 14.92
C LEU A 51 13.14 3.09 15.36
N PRO A 52 12.91 3.47 16.62
CA PRO A 52 13.13 4.83 17.09
C PRO A 52 14.60 5.26 17.12
N LEU A 53 15.53 4.30 17.18
CA LEU A 53 16.98 4.52 17.22
C LEU A 53 17.64 4.60 15.84
N ALA A 54 16.88 4.31 14.77
CA ALA A 54 17.41 4.34 13.41
C ALA A 54 17.40 5.77 12.84
N GLU A 55 18.58 6.25 12.46
CA GLU A 55 18.73 7.50 11.69
C GLU A 55 18.68 7.25 10.18
N GLU A 56 19.17 6.08 9.73
CA GLU A 56 19.14 5.65 8.33
C GLU A 56 18.35 4.34 8.19
N ILE A 57 17.51 4.24 7.15
CA ILE A 57 16.69 3.06 6.87
C ILE A 57 17.06 2.52 5.49
N ASN A 58 17.54 1.30 5.43
CA ASN A 58 17.81 0.59 4.19
C ASN A 58 16.73 -0.45 3.89
N GLN A 59 16.20 -0.43 2.67
CA GLN A 59 15.24 -1.42 2.19
C GLN A 59 15.98 -2.60 1.57
N VAL A 60 15.72 -3.79 2.10
CA VAL A 60 16.33 -5.04 1.63
C VAL A 60 15.22 -6.04 1.29
N GLU A 61 15.20 -6.50 0.05
CA GLU A 61 14.28 -7.56 -0.37
C GLU A 61 14.94 -8.92 -0.15
N ARG A 62 14.22 -9.82 0.56
CA ARG A 62 14.60 -11.21 0.81
C ARG A 62 13.37 -12.08 0.70
N GLU A 63 13.45 -13.16 -0.07
CA GLU A 63 12.37 -14.16 -0.19
C GLU A 63 11.00 -13.56 -0.55
N SER A 64 10.99 -12.53 -1.42
CA SER A 64 9.77 -11.78 -1.80
C SER A 64 9.09 -11.01 -0.66
N GLN A 65 9.82 -10.73 0.42
CA GLN A 65 9.41 -9.87 1.53
C GLN A 65 10.38 -8.68 1.63
N ILE A 66 9.83 -7.49 1.86
CA ILE A 66 10.60 -6.27 2.09
C ILE A 66 10.91 -6.15 3.58
N PHE A 67 12.19 -6.02 3.89
CA PHE A 67 12.72 -5.71 5.21
C PHE A 67 13.30 -4.29 5.23
N TYR A 68 13.15 -3.62 6.35
CA TYR A 68 13.67 -2.29 6.62
C TYR A 68 14.75 -2.43 7.70
N GLU A 69 16.02 -2.35 7.31
CA GLU A 69 17.14 -2.40 8.24
C GLU A 69 17.44 -0.98 8.74
N GLY A 70 17.38 -0.77 10.05
CA GLY A 70 17.64 0.52 10.68
C GLY A 70 19.10 0.63 11.14
N TYR A 71 19.74 1.77 10.86
CA TYR A 71 21.12 2.08 11.21
C TYR A 71 21.24 3.37 12.02
N ASP A 72 22.17 3.43 12.96
CA ASP A 72 22.54 4.64 13.69
C ASP A 72 23.49 5.54 12.87
N ASN A 73 23.80 6.73 13.38
CA ASN A 73 24.73 7.69 12.77
C ASN A 73 26.19 7.17 12.68
N SER A 74 26.51 6.10 13.40
CA SER A 74 27.82 5.44 13.37
C SER A 74 27.87 4.31 12.33
N GLY A 75 26.76 4.04 11.62
CA GLY A 75 26.62 2.96 10.65
C GLY A 75 26.40 1.59 11.27
N ASN A 76 26.09 1.50 12.57
CA ASN A 76 25.74 0.25 13.22
C ASN A 76 24.27 -0.05 12.99
N ARG A 77 23.94 -1.31 12.71
CA ARG A 77 22.55 -1.74 12.57
C ARG A 77 21.91 -1.84 13.96
N VAL A 78 20.85 -1.07 14.20
CA VAL A 78 20.14 -1.01 15.49
C VAL A 78 18.92 -1.91 15.53
N GLY A 79 18.32 -2.23 14.38
CA GLY A 79 17.17 -3.11 14.32
C GLY A 79 16.74 -3.49 12.90
N VAL A 80 15.66 -4.26 12.81
CA VAL A 80 14.99 -4.60 11.55
C VAL A 80 13.49 -4.46 11.71
N ALA A 81 12.81 -3.96 10.69
CA ALA A 81 11.37 -3.96 10.61
C ALA A 81 10.87 -4.66 9.35
N TYR A 82 9.68 -5.22 9.41
CA TYR A 82 8.98 -5.75 8.25
C TYR A 82 7.47 -5.55 8.40
N GLN A 83 6.80 -5.42 7.26
CA GLN A 83 5.35 -5.30 7.22
C GLN A 83 4.72 -6.68 6.99
N HIS A 84 3.75 -7.03 7.82
CA HIS A 84 2.95 -8.24 7.69
C HIS A 84 1.47 -7.90 7.54
N SER A 85 0.73 -8.69 6.76
CA SER A 85 -0.71 -8.53 6.57
C SER A 85 -1.43 -9.83 6.91
N GLY A 86 -2.43 -9.75 7.78
CA GLY A 86 -3.25 -10.88 8.22
C GLY A 86 -4.75 -10.62 8.04
N GLY A 87 -5.55 -11.69 7.97
CA GLY A 87 -7.01 -11.56 7.87
C GLY A 87 -7.64 -11.09 9.19
N GLY A 88 -8.42 -10.00 9.15
CA GLY A 88 -9.24 -9.51 10.24
C GLY A 88 -10.75 -9.70 10.01
N TYR A 89 -11.57 -9.22 10.95
CA TYR A 89 -13.04 -9.39 10.91
C TYR A 89 -13.74 -8.68 9.74
N ASN A 90 -13.21 -7.53 9.30
CA ASN A 90 -13.78 -6.70 8.21
C ASN A 90 -12.73 -6.28 7.17
N GLY A 91 -11.66 -7.04 7.01
CA GLY A 91 -10.59 -6.73 6.06
C GLY A 91 -9.21 -7.12 6.56
N PRO A 92 -8.17 -6.91 5.76
CA PRO A 92 -6.80 -7.16 6.16
C PRO A 92 -6.38 -6.19 7.28
N ILE A 93 -5.58 -6.70 8.22
CA ILE A 93 -4.88 -5.91 9.22
C ILE A 93 -3.41 -5.88 8.78
N GLU A 94 -2.91 -4.67 8.54
CA GLU A 94 -1.50 -4.44 8.24
C GLU A 94 -0.77 -4.07 9.54
N LEU A 95 0.32 -4.77 9.83
CA LEU A 95 1.14 -4.59 11.02
C LEU A 95 2.57 -4.31 10.58
N MET A 96 3.18 -3.26 11.14
CA MET A 96 4.62 -3.04 11.08
C MET A 96 5.24 -3.64 12.34
N ILE A 97 6.19 -4.54 12.18
CA ILE A 97 6.85 -5.24 13.29
C ILE A 97 8.33 -4.84 13.26
N GLY A 98 8.82 -4.21 14.33
CA GLY A 98 10.23 -3.91 14.55
C GLY A 98 10.85 -4.89 15.54
N VAL A 99 12.11 -5.23 15.32
CA VAL A 99 12.93 -6.09 16.17
C VAL A 99 14.26 -5.37 16.39
N ASP A 100 14.56 -5.05 17.64
CA ASP A 100 15.86 -4.51 18.04
C ASP A 100 16.93 -5.60 17.99
N LEU A 101 18.14 -5.24 17.59
CA LEU A 101 19.28 -6.18 17.59
C LEU A 101 19.90 -6.34 18.98
N GLU A 102 19.63 -5.41 19.88
CA GLU A 102 19.90 -5.54 21.32
C GLU A 102 18.80 -6.40 21.96
N ALA A 103 18.76 -7.68 21.57
CA ALA A 103 18.18 -8.69 22.44
C ALA A 103 19.14 -8.87 23.62
N GLU A 104 19.01 -8.02 24.66
CA GLU A 104 19.49 -8.39 25.99
C GLU A 104 18.79 -9.70 26.38
N GLU A 105 19.59 -10.77 26.54
CA GLU A 105 19.19 -12.03 27.21
C GLU A 105 18.67 -11.78 28.63
#